data_AF-A0A2N1QSB9-F1
#
_entry.id   AF-A0A2N1QSB9-F1
#
_cell.length_a   1.000
_cell.length_b   1.000
_cell.length_c   1.000
_cell.angle_alpha   90.00
_cell.angle_beta   90.00
_cell.angle_gamma   90.00
#
_symmetry.space_group_name_H-M   'P 1'
#
loop_
_entity.id
_entity.type
_entity.pdbx_description
1 polymer ?
#
loop_
_entity_poly.entity_id
_entity_poly.type
_entity_poly.pdbx_seq_one_letter_code
_entity_poly.pdbx_strand_id
1 'polypeptide(L)'
;MDLQETPRGSRLHIGFYGRRNAGKSSLINLVTDQQTALVSDHAGTTTDPVIKSMELLPLGPVAVIDTAGLDDEGDLGRLRISRTMEMMDRTDLALLIVSAADADDISLEGGWLEELRKKKIPVIGVLSQIDRVGPDKAETIRLALEAGLGIPFTGVSVNKRECRAVLLSAIVKNAPTDFESPTFVGDIFNRGDAVVLVAPQDIQAPKGRLILPQVQVIRDILDNGGLALTATLDQFARLLDSLKEPPALVITDSQVFPQVNSLLPRDVPLTSFSIVMARNKGDLATFVRGARAINCLKESDRILVAEACTHAPLEEDIGREKIPKWLRERVGNGLTVDISTGLDFPANLKEYSLILHCGGCMFTRKQLMSRMIKADAENVPITNYGVAIAEINGILERVTEVFPEFKKAGN
;
A
#
# COMPACT_ATOMS: atom_id res chain seq x y z
N MET A 1 16.13 15.41 0.03
CA MET A 1 15.44 14.34 0.78
C MET A 1 16.27 13.09 0.64
N ASP A 2 16.68 12.49 1.75
CA ASP A 2 17.46 11.27 1.73
C ASP A 2 16.52 10.09 1.42
N LEU A 3 16.88 9.22 0.47
CA LEU A 3 16.06 8.09 -0.01
C LEU A 3 15.71 7.08 1.10
N GLN A 4 16.40 7.15 2.23
CA GLN A 4 16.13 6.35 3.43
C GLN A 4 14.88 6.83 4.19
N GLU A 5 14.40 8.06 3.96
CA GLU A 5 13.31 8.66 4.75
C GLU A 5 11.90 8.35 4.20
N THR A 6 11.76 8.02 2.91
CA THR A 6 10.43 7.69 2.35
C THR A 6 10.01 6.25 2.71
N PRO A 7 8.91 6.03 3.43
CA PRO A 7 8.47 4.70 3.84
C PRO A 7 8.19 3.79 2.63
N ARG A 8 8.56 2.51 2.74
CA ARG A 8 8.35 1.51 1.68
C ARG A 8 6.90 1.44 1.18
N GLY A 9 5.93 1.68 2.06
CA GLY A 9 4.51 1.64 1.75
C GLY A 9 3.97 2.79 0.90
N SER A 10 4.81 3.77 0.53
CA SER A 10 4.44 4.90 -0.34
C SER A 10 5.20 4.86 -1.68
N ARG A 11 5.76 3.70 -2.05
CA ARG A 11 6.52 3.52 -3.29
C ARG A 11 5.69 2.74 -4.30
N LEU A 12 5.64 3.22 -5.55
CA LEU A 12 5.08 2.43 -6.65
C LEU A 12 5.98 1.21 -6.91
N HIS A 13 5.41 0.02 -6.87
CA HIS A 13 6.12 -1.23 -7.13
C HIS A 13 6.08 -1.60 -8.61
N ILE A 14 7.25 -1.65 -9.25
CA ILE A 14 7.41 -1.97 -10.66
C ILE A 14 8.06 -3.35 -10.78
N GLY A 15 7.31 -4.34 -11.27
CA GLY A 15 7.79 -5.72 -11.42
C GLY A 15 8.31 -6.02 -12.83
N PHE A 16 9.45 -6.70 -12.93
CA PHE A 16 10.06 -7.10 -14.20
C PHE A 16 9.90 -8.61 -14.39
N TYR A 17 9.01 -9.03 -15.28
CA TYR A 17 8.64 -10.43 -15.49
C TYR A 17 9.09 -10.93 -16.86
N GLY A 18 9.51 -12.19 -16.95
CA GLY A 18 9.93 -12.79 -18.21
C GLY A 18 10.77 -14.05 -18.00
N ARG A 19 11.09 -14.73 -19.10
CA ARG A 19 11.94 -15.94 -19.13
C ARG A 19 13.33 -15.71 -18.55
N ARG A 20 14.03 -16.79 -18.21
CA ARG A 20 15.43 -16.76 -17.81
C ARG A 20 16.25 -16.20 -18.96
N ASN A 21 17.27 -15.41 -18.65
CA ASN A 21 18.15 -14.79 -19.64
C ASN A 21 17.48 -13.79 -20.60
N ALA A 22 16.20 -13.44 -20.42
CA ALA A 22 15.51 -12.41 -21.20
C ALA A 22 16.06 -10.97 -20.96
N GLY A 23 17.11 -10.80 -20.15
CA GLY A 23 17.75 -9.51 -19.90
C GLY A 23 17.15 -8.69 -18.77
N LYS A 24 16.33 -9.28 -17.89
CA LYS A 24 15.65 -8.59 -16.76
C LYS A 24 16.60 -7.77 -15.89
N SER A 25 17.62 -8.39 -15.30
CA SER A 25 18.55 -7.70 -14.41
C SER A 25 19.35 -6.60 -15.12
N SER A 26 19.63 -6.77 -16.42
CA SER A 26 20.28 -5.74 -17.24
C SER A 26 19.35 -4.53 -17.49
N LEU A 27 18.07 -4.78 -17.75
CA LEU A 27 17.05 -3.73 -17.88
C LEU A 27 16.82 -2.99 -16.56
N ILE A 28 16.80 -3.73 -15.45
CA ILE A 28 16.70 -3.12 -14.11
C ILE A 28 17.88 -2.18 -13.88
N ASN A 29 19.10 -2.63 -14.17
CA ASN A 29 20.29 -1.78 -14.02
C ASN A 29 20.24 -0.56 -14.94
N LEU A 30 19.72 -0.70 -16.18
CA LEU A 30 19.52 0.42 -17.10
C LEU A 30 18.52 1.45 -16.55
N VAL A 31 17.42 0.99 -15.94
CA VAL A 31 16.41 1.85 -15.32
C VAL A 31 16.98 2.55 -14.08
N THR A 32 17.65 1.80 -13.21
CA THR A 32 18.16 2.32 -11.94
C THR A 32 19.41 3.20 -12.06
N ASP A 33 20.14 3.14 -13.17
CA ASP A 33 21.32 3.97 -13.53
C ASP A 33 22.35 4.07 -12.39
N GLN A 34 23.41 3.26 -12.42
CA GLN A 34 24.41 3.11 -11.35
C GLN A 34 25.08 4.44 -10.92
N GLN A 35 24.42 5.21 -10.05
CA GLN A 35 24.94 6.10 -9.01
C GLN A 35 23.91 6.28 -7.86
N THR A 36 22.94 5.38 -7.71
CA THR A 36 22.11 5.34 -6.50
C THR A 36 22.82 4.52 -5.43
N ALA A 37 22.99 5.11 -4.24
CA ALA A 37 23.31 4.35 -3.04
C ALA A 37 22.33 3.18 -2.95
N LEU A 38 22.84 1.96 -3.10
CA LEU A 38 22.09 0.74 -2.83
C LEU A 38 21.64 0.82 -1.37
N VAL A 39 20.37 1.14 -1.15
CA VAL A 39 19.78 1.08 0.18
C VAL A 39 18.87 -0.14 0.22
N SER A 40 19.24 -1.05 1.13
CA SER A 40 18.58 -2.29 1.54
C SER A 40 18.91 -3.56 0.74
N ASP A 41 20.03 -4.20 1.12
CA ASP A 41 20.12 -5.65 1.12
C ASP A 41 19.25 -6.19 2.27
N HIS A 42 17.99 -6.49 2.00
CA HIS A 42 17.32 -7.59 2.70
C HIS A 42 17.31 -8.76 1.73
N ALA A 43 18.47 -9.42 1.62
CA ALA A 43 18.57 -10.70 0.96
C ALA A 43 17.84 -11.75 1.80
N GLY A 44 16.55 -11.93 1.55
CA GLY A 44 15.82 -13.10 2.02
C GLY A 44 16.29 -14.32 1.24
N THR A 45 17.36 -14.98 1.69
CA THR A 45 17.91 -16.19 1.02
C THR A 45 18.20 -16.03 -0.48
N THR A 46 18.71 -17.06 -1.16
CA THR A 46 19.03 -17.01 -2.61
C THR A 46 17.79 -17.14 -3.51
N THR A 47 16.59 -17.09 -2.93
CA THR A 47 15.31 -17.35 -3.60
C THR A 47 14.31 -16.21 -3.53
N ASP A 48 14.50 -15.19 -2.68
CA ASP A 48 13.56 -14.07 -2.62
C ASP A 48 13.90 -12.98 -3.66
N PRO A 49 12.89 -12.32 -4.25
CA PRO A 49 13.05 -11.22 -5.20
C PRO A 49 13.85 -10.04 -4.61
N VAL A 50 14.71 -9.42 -5.43
CA VAL A 50 15.53 -8.28 -5.00
C VAL A 50 14.79 -6.98 -5.28
N ILE A 51 14.63 -6.12 -4.27
CA ILE A 51 13.92 -4.84 -4.40
C ILE A 51 14.94 -3.69 -4.43
N LYS A 52 14.95 -2.90 -5.50
CA LYS A 52 15.79 -1.71 -5.66
C LYS A 52 14.93 -0.45 -5.65
N SER A 53 15.22 0.50 -4.76
CA SER A 53 14.46 1.75 -4.68
C SER A 53 15.14 2.89 -5.44
N MET A 54 14.37 3.75 -6.09
CA MET A 54 14.86 4.94 -6.79
C MET A 54 13.80 6.05 -6.84
N GLU A 55 14.21 7.27 -7.14
CA GLU A 55 13.29 8.35 -7.53
C GLU A 55 13.13 8.36 -9.05
N LEU A 56 11.88 8.38 -9.53
CA LEU A 56 11.55 8.47 -10.94
C LEU A 56 10.58 9.63 -11.17
N LEU A 57 11.08 10.76 -11.67
CA LEU A 57 10.21 11.88 -12.01
C LEU A 57 9.36 11.56 -13.26
N PRO A 58 8.07 11.94 -13.30
CA PRO A 58 7.29 12.65 -12.27
C PRO A 58 6.59 11.73 -11.24
N LEU A 59 6.76 10.40 -11.30
CA LEU A 59 6.10 9.43 -10.41
C LEU A 59 6.55 9.51 -8.94
N GLY A 60 7.74 10.06 -8.68
CA GLY A 60 8.33 10.12 -7.33
C GLY A 60 9.02 8.80 -6.94
N PRO A 61 8.92 8.36 -5.68
CA PRO A 61 9.66 7.21 -5.18
C PRO A 61 9.06 5.89 -5.71
N VAL A 62 9.90 5.07 -6.35
CA VAL A 62 9.51 3.77 -6.89
C VAL A 62 10.40 2.65 -6.37
N ALA A 63 9.87 1.43 -6.33
CA ALA A 63 10.61 0.22 -6.01
C ALA A 63 10.55 -0.76 -7.18
N VAL A 64 11.71 -1.06 -7.75
CA VAL A 64 11.86 -2.03 -8.82
C VAL A 64 12.06 -3.42 -8.21
N ILE A 65 11.19 -4.36 -8.58
CA ILE A 65 11.21 -5.74 -8.11
C ILE A 65 11.88 -6.61 -9.18
N ASP A 66 13.08 -7.12 -8.88
CA ASP A 66 13.79 -8.11 -9.69
C ASP A 66 13.23 -9.51 -9.38
N THR A 67 12.51 -10.09 -10.33
CA THR A 67 11.94 -11.43 -10.18
C THR A 67 12.81 -12.50 -10.82
N ALA A 68 12.66 -13.74 -10.36
CA ALA A 68 13.29 -14.88 -11.01
C ALA A 68 12.73 -15.09 -12.44
N GLY A 69 13.43 -15.91 -13.24
CA GLY A 69 12.85 -16.46 -14.47
C GLY A 69 11.61 -17.28 -14.15
N LEU A 70 10.54 -17.07 -14.90
CA LEU A 70 9.27 -17.75 -14.69
C LEU A 70 9.20 -19.14 -15.37
N ASP A 71 10.27 -19.54 -16.04
CA ASP A 71 10.53 -20.81 -16.72
C ASP A 71 11.60 -21.66 -15.99
N ASP A 72 11.84 -21.41 -14.69
CA ASP A 72 12.84 -22.13 -13.89
C ASP A 72 12.37 -23.56 -13.54
N GLU A 73 13.23 -24.55 -13.73
CA GLU A 73 12.91 -25.98 -13.55
C GLU A 73 13.49 -26.55 -12.24
N GLY A 74 12.94 -27.67 -11.77
CA GLY A 74 13.37 -28.35 -10.53
C GLY A 74 12.69 -27.81 -9.26
N ASP A 75 12.97 -28.41 -8.10
CA ASP A 75 12.31 -28.07 -6.82
C ASP A 75 12.54 -26.61 -6.40
N LEU A 76 13.78 -26.13 -6.57
CA LEU A 76 14.13 -24.73 -6.33
C LEU A 76 13.52 -23.78 -7.36
N GLY A 77 13.43 -24.20 -8.63
CA GLY A 77 12.79 -23.42 -9.69
C GLY A 77 11.30 -23.24 -9.44
N ARG A 78 10.59 -24.30 -9.06
CA ARG A 78 9.17 -24.24 -8.69
C ARG A 78 8.90 -23.29 -7.53
N LEU A 79 9.76 -23.30 -6.51
CA LEU A 79 9.65 -22.37 -5.38
C LEU A 79 9.86 -20.91 -5.83
N ARG A 80 10.83 -20.65 -6.72
CA ARG A 80 11.09 -19.32 -7.28
C ARG A 80 9.97 -18.80 -8.17
N ILE A 81 9.34 -19.69 -8.96
CA ILE A 81 8.14 -19.35 -9.74
C ILE A 81 6.99 -18.97 -8.79
N SER A 82 6.73 -19.78 -7.76
CA SER A 82 5.72 -19.48 -6.73
C SER A 82 5.98 -18.12 -6.08
N ARG A 83 7.22 -17.83 -5.67
CA ARG A 83 7.61 -16.51 -5.12
C ARG A 83 7.39 -15.37 -6.11
N THR A 84 7.69 -15.58 -7.39
CA THR A 84 7.48 -14.57 -8.43
C THR A 84 6.00 -14.29 -8.65
N MET A 85 5.16 -15.32 -8.64
CA MET A 85 3.70 -15.17 -8.70
C MET A 85 3.15 -14.44 -7.48
N GLU A 86 3.66 -14.71 -6.27
CA GLU A 86 3.33 -13.96 -5.05
C GLU A 86 3.67 -12.46 -5.18
N MET A 87 4.74 -12.09 -5.91
CA MET A 87 5.06 -10.67 -6.13
C MET A 87 4.07 -9.95 -7.04
N MET A 88 3.33 -10.66 -7.90
CA MET A 88 2.29 -10.02 -8.72
C MET A 88 1.23 -9.35 -7.83
N ASP A 89 0.90 -9.93 -6.68
CA ASP A 89 -0.04 -9.35 -5.71
C ASP A 89 0.39 -7.98 -5.16
N ARG A 90 1.66 -7.61 -5.37
CA ARG A 90 2.30 -6.43 -4.79
C ARG A 90 2.81 -5.47 -5.85
N THR A 91 2.59 -5.78 -7.13
CA THR A 91 3.13 -5.03 -8.25
C THR A 91 2.10 -4.06 -8.79
N ASP A 92 2.41 -2.77 -8.78
CA ASP A 92 1.53 -1.72 -9.28
C ASP A 92 1.63 -1.58 -10.82
N LEU A 93 2.81 -1.83 -11.40
CA LEU A 93 3.06 -1.85 -12.84
C LEU A 93 3.96 -3.02 -13.22
N ALA A 94 3.58 -3.80 -14.24
CA ALA A 94 4.38 -4.94 -14.72
C ALA A 94 5.04 -4.65 -16.07
N LEU A 95 6.33 -4.95 -16.17
CA LEU A 95 7.08 -5.01 -17.43
C LEU A 95 7.21 -6.47 -17.85
N LEU A 96 6.56 -6.85 -18.94
CA LEU A 96 6.64 -8.19 -19.53
C LEU A 96 7.75 -8.21 -20.58
N ILE A 97 8.82 -8.92 -20.29
CA ILE A 97 10.07 -8.88 -21.05
C ILE A 97 10.17 -10.09 -21.95
N VAL A 98 10.28 -9.83 -23.25
CA VAL A 98 10.45 -10.84 -24.31
C VAL A 98 11.80 -10.58 -24.97
N SER A 99 12.67 -11.58 -25.01
CA SER A 99 13.93 -11.44 -25.74
C SER A 99 13.69 -11.53 -27.25
N ALA A 100 14.47 -10.81 -28.05
CA ALA A 100 14.38 -10.92 -29.50
C ALA A 100 14.65 -12.34 -30.04
N ALA A 101 15.30 -13.21 -29.24
CA ALA A 101 15.54 -14.61 -29.59
C ALA A 101 14.35 -15.53 -29.28
N ASP A 102 13.54 -15.18 -28.27
CA ASP A 102 12.41 -16.00 -27.81
C ASP A 102 11.07 -15.52 -28.40
N ALA A 103 11.06 -14.44 -29.17
CA ALA A 103 9.83 -13.78 -29.63
C ALA A 103 8.97 -14.62 -30.59
N ASP A 104 9.47 -15.75 -31.09
CA ASP A 104 8.72 -16.69 -31.93
C ASP A 104 7.74 -17.56 -31.11
N ASP A 105 7.97 -17.73 -29.80
CA ASP A 105 7.07 -18.43 -28.87
C ASP A 105 6.73 -17.56 -27.66
N ILE A 106 5.49 -17.08 -27.62
CA ILE A 106 4.95 -16.21 -26.56
C ILE A 106 3.94 -16.92 -25.65
N SER A 107 3.90 -18.26 -25.66
CA SER A 107 2.91 -19.02 -24.91
C SER A 107 2.99 -18.79 -23.40
N LEU A 108 4.19 -18.79 -22.83
CA LEU A 108 4.42 -18.51 -21.41
C LEU A 108 4.05 -17.08 -21.04
N GLU A 109 4.46 -16.12 -21.88
CA GLU A 109 4.19 -14.70 -21.72
C GLU A 109 2.69 -14.39 -21.76
N GLY A 110 1.93 -15.08 -22.63
CA GLY A 110 0.48 -15.01 -22.67
C GLY A 110 -0.15 -15.44 -21.35
N GLY A 111 0.29 -16.57 -20.78
CA GLY A 111 -0.18 -17.05 -19.48
C GLY A 111 0.11 -16.06 -18.34
N TRP A 112 1.33 -15.50 -18.28
CA TRP A 112 1.67 -14.50 -17.26
C TRP A 112 0.88 -13.20 -17.44
N LEU A 113 0.65 -12.78 -18.69
CA LEU A 113 -0.18 -11.62 -19.00
C LEU A 113 -1.63 -11.82 -18.53
N GLU A 114 -2.20 -13.02 -18.68
CA GLU A 114 -3.52 -13.34 -18.15
C GLU A 114 -3.58 -13.22 -16.62
N GLU A 115 -2.58 -13.75 -15.91
CA GLU A 115 -2.51 -13.64 -14.44
C GLU A 115 -2.39 -12.17 -13.98
N LEU A 116 -1.56 -11.38 -14.66
CA LEU A 116 -1.45 -9.94 -14.41
C LEU A 116 -2.77 -9.20 -14.69
N ARG A 117 -3.47 -9.55 -15.77
CA ARG A 117 -4.80 -8.99 -16.11
C ARG A 117 -5.87 -9.36 -15.08
N LYS A 118 -5.92 -10.61 -14.61
CA LYS A 118 -6.83 -11.06 -13.54
C LYS A 118 -6.66 -10.20 -12.28
N LYS A 119 -5.42 -9.83 -11.97
CA LYS A 119 -5.05 -8.96 -10.85
C LYS A 119 -5.18 -7.46 -11.14
N LYS A 120 -5.73 -7.09 -12.32
CA LYS A 120 -5.91 -5.70 -12.79
C LYS A 120 -4.61 -4.89 -12.75
N ILE A 121 -3.48 -5.51 -13.10
CA ILE A 121 -2.18 -4.86 -13.14
C ILE A 121 -1.96 -4.31 -14.54
N PRO A 122 -1.69 -3.00 -14.72
CA PRO A 122 -1.20 -2.45 -15.97
C PRO A 122 0.07 -3.18 -16.42
N VAL A 123 0.14 -3.56 -17.70
CA VAL A 123 1.28 -4.28 -18.27
C VAL A 123 1.80 -3.55 -19.50
N ILE A 124 3.12 -3.38 -19.57
CA ILE A 124 3.82 -2.96 -20.77
C ILE A 124 4.80 -4.04 -21.23
N GLY A 125 4.88 -4.25 -22.53
CA GLY A 125 5.83 -5.15 -23.14
C GLY A 125 7.20 -4.50 -23.34
N VAL A 126 8.26 -5.26 -23.13
CA VAL A 126 9.64 -4.86 -23.45
C VAL A 126 10.27 -5.91 -24.34
N LEU A 127 10.54 -5.56 -25.59
CA LEU A 127 11.34 -6.37 -26.49
C LEU A 127 12.82 -6.11 -26.18
N SER A 128 13.49 -7.04 -25.55
CA SER A 128 14.89 -6.89 -25.12
C SER A 128 15.88 -7.41 -26.15
N GLN A 129 17.15 -7.01 -26.00
CA GLN A 129 18.28 -7.49 -26.81
C GLN A 129 18.12 -7.20 -28.31
N ILE A 130 17.46 -6.09 -28.66
CA ILE A 130 17.24 -5.72 -30.06
C ILE A 130 18.53 -5.49 -30.84
N ASP A 131 19.67 -5.27 -30.18
CA ASP A 131 20.99 -5.16 -30.82
C ASP A 131 21.45 -6.46 -31.50
N ARG A 132 20.85 -7.60 -31.12
CA ARG A 132 21.13 -8.92 -31.73
C ARG A 132 20.38 -9.12 -33.04
N VAL A 133 19.43 -8.26 -33.35
CA VAL A 133 18.63 -8.28 -34.57
C VAL A 133 18.76 -6.94 -35.28
N GLY A 134 18.70 -6.92 -36.62
CA GLY A 134 18.71 -5.64 -37.35
C GLY A 134 17.49 -4.77 -36.98
N PRO A 135 17.55 -3.44 -37.15
CA PRO A 135 16.47 -2.52 -36.75
C PRO A 135 15.12 -2.86 -37.39
N ASP A 136 15.10 -3.21 -38.68
CA ASP A 136 13.88 -3.58 -39.40
C ASP A 136 13.25 -4.86 -38.85
N LYS A 137 14.09 -5.83 -38.48
CA LYS A 137 13.64 -7.09 -37.87
C LYS A 137 13.13 -6.85 -36.45
N ALA A 138 13.80 -6.01 -35.67
CA ALA A 138 13.37 -5.63 -34.33
C ALA A 138 11.97 -5.00 -34.36
N GLU A 139 11.74 -4.08 -35.31
CA GLU A 139 10.44 -3.43 -35.46
C GLU A 139 9.35 -4.41 -35.91
N THR A 140 9.66 -5.32 -36.84
CA THR A 140 8.73 -6.39 -37.25
C THR A 140 8.34 -7.27 -36.07
N ILE A 141 9.31 -7.70 -35.25
CA ILE A 141 9.06 -8.50 -34.05
C ILE A 141 8.19 -7.71 -33.07
N ARG A 142 8.53 -6.43 -32.82
CA ARG A 142 7.79 -5.56 -31.90
C ARG A 142 6.31 -5.49 -32.27
N LEU A 143 5.99 -5.22 -33.54
CA LEU A 143 4.61 -5.15 -34.04
C LEU A 143 3.88 -6.50 -33.92
N ALA A 144 4.57 -7.62 -34.18
CA ALA A 144 4.00 -8.95 -34.01
C ALA A 144 3.65 -9.25 -32.54
N LEU A 145 4.53 -8.87 -31.61
CA LEU A 145 4.28 -9.01 -30.16
C LEU A 145 3.11 -8.15 -29.69
N GLU A 146 3.00 -6.90 -30.17
CA GLU A 146 1.85 -6.03 -29.86
C GLU A 146 0.54 -6.64 -30.34
N ALA A 147 0.52 -7.17 -31.56
CA ALA A 147 -0.66 -7.85 -32.11
C ALA A 147 -0.99 -9.14 -31.37
N GLY A 148 0.02 -9.94 -31.01
CA GLY A 148 -0.17 -11.24 -30.37
C GLY A 148 -0.61 -11.16 -28.90
N LEU A 149 -0.08 -10.19 -28.14
CA LEU A 149 -0.36 -10.05 -26.71
C LEU A 149 -1.38 -8.94 -26.40
N GLY A 150 -1.63 -8.03 -27.33
CA GLY A 150 -2.59 -6.93 -27.17
C GLY A 150 -2.16 -5.93 -26.08
N ILE A 151 -0.86 -5.67 -25.97
CA ILE A 151 -0.26 -4.67 -25.06
C ILE A 151 0.81 -3.87 -25.83
N PRO A 152 1.10 -2.62 -25.43
CA PRO A 152 2.16 -1.84 -26.08
C PRO A 152 3.55 -2.42 -25.79
N PHE A 153 4.44 -2.41 -26.79
CA PHE A 153 5.82 -2.87 -26.66
C PHE A 153 6.85 -1.78 -26.96
N THR A 154 7.89 -1.72 -26.15
CA THR A 154 9.09 -0.90 -26.40
C THR A 154 10.30 -1.77 -26.69
N GLY A 155 11.01 -1.50 -27.78
CA GLY A 155 12.29 -2.13 -28.10
C GLY A 155 13.45 -1.53 -27.30
N VAL A 156 14.24 -2.37 -26.61
CA VAL A 156 15.34 -1.92 -25.76
C VAL A 156 16.62 -2.70 -26.03
N SER A 157 17.70 -1.97 -26.28
CA SER A 157 19.07 -2.48 -26.16
C SER A 157 19.74 -1.79 -24.99
N VAL A 158 20.26 -2.59 -24.05
CA VAL A 158 20.93 -2.07 -22.84
C VAL A 158 22.23 -1.33 -23.15
N ASN A 159 22.81 -1.56 -24.33
CA ASN A 159 24.02 -0.90 -24.80
C ASN A 159 23.76 0.49 -25.38
N LYS A 160 22.50 0.85 -25.64
CA LYS A 160 22.10 2.12 -26.23
C LYS A 160 21.49 3.03 -25.16
N ARG A 161 22.20 4.10 -24.80
CA ARG A 161 21.75 5.06 -23.77
C ARG A 161 20.39 5.70 -24.09
N GLU A 162 20.09 5.91 -25.37
CA GLU A 162 18.79 6.43 -25.84
C GLU A 162 17.61 5.53 -25.43
N CYS A 163 17.79 4.21 -25.36
CA CYS A 163 16.74 3.29 -24.96
C CYS A 163 16.31 3.46 -23.50
N ARG A 164 17.17 4.02 -22.64
CA ARG A 164 16.81 4.33 -21.25
C ARG A 164 15.68 5.35 -21.19
N ALA A 165 15.82 6.46 -21.92
CA ALA A 165 14.81 7.51 -21.92
C ALA A 165 13.46 7.00 -22.45
N VAL A 166 13.48 6.18 -23.50
CA VAL A 166 12.28 5.56 -24.07
C VAL A 166 11.60 4.63 -23.06
N LEU A 167 12.37 3.77 -22.39
CA LEU A 167 11.83 2.85 -21.39
C LEU A 167 11.24 3.59 -20.17
N LEU A 168 11.96 4.60 -19.65
CA LEU A 168 11.43 5.42 -18.55
C LEU A 168 10.16 6.17 -18.96
N SER A 169 10.11 6.71 -20.17
CA SER A 169 8.91 7.37 -20.69
C SER A 169 7.73 6.39 -20.81
N ALA A 170 7.98 5.15 -21.24
CA ALA A 170 6.95 4.12 -21.31
C ALA A 170 6.43 3.73 -19.91
N ILE A 171 7.34 3.61 -18.93
CA ILE A 171 6.98 3.39 -17.52
C ILE A 171 6.10 4.52 -16.99
N VAL A 172 6.55 5.77 -17.14
CA VAL A 172 5.81 6.96 -16.67
C VAL A 172 4.42 7.05 -17.31
N LYS A 173 4.32 6.79 -18.60
CA LYS A 173 3.05 6.87 -19.35
C LYS A 173 2.03 5.82 -18.92
N ASN A 174 2.47 4.64 -18.49
CA ASN A 174 1.61 3.50 -18.19
C ASN A 174 1.53 3.17 -16.69
N ALA A 175 2.30 3.87 -15.84
CA ALA A 175 2.15 3.75 -14.41
C ALA A 175 0.72 4.16 -14.00
N PRO A 176 0.09 3.42 -13.07
CA PRO A 176 -1.23 3.77 -12.59
C PRO A 176 -1.20 5.15 -11.93
N THR A 177 -2.10 6.03 -12.36
CA THR A 177 -2.26 7.38 -11.81
C THR A 177 -2.99 7.38 -10.46
N ASP A 178 -3.59 6.24 -10.08
CA ASP A 178 -4.45 6.02 -8.92
C ASP A 178 -3.82 5.09 -7.86
N PHE A 179 -2.50 4.89 -7.89
CA PHE A 179 -1.82 3.98 -6.94
C PHE A 179 -1.91 4.47 -5.48
N GLU A 180 -2.07 5.77 -5.27
CA GLU A 180 -2.48 6.38 -4.00
C GLU A 180 -3.94 6.86 -4.12
N SER A 181 -4.73 6.75 -3.04
CA SER A 181 -6.04 7.43 -2.98
C SER A 181 -5.82 8.91 -3.30
N PRO A 182 -6.64 9.55 -4.17
CA PRO A 182 -6.36 10.89 -4.68
C PRO A 182 -6.28 11.95 -3.58
N THR A 183 -6.80 11.65 -2.39
CA THR A 183 -6.68 12.50 -1.22
C THR A 183 -6.80 11.71 0.09
N PHE A 184 -6.31 12.29 1.19
CA PHE A 184 -6.53 11.79 2.54
C PHE A 184 -7.85 12.33 3.12
N VAL A 185 -8.06 13.66 3.01
CA VAL A 185 -9.21 14.39 3.56
C VAL A 185 -9.70 15.55 2.68
N GLY A 186 -9.05 15.82 1.55
CA GLY A 186 -9.40 16.87 0.59
C GLY A 186 -10.79 16.76 -0.04
N ASP A 187 -11.46 15.61 0.08
CA ASP A 187 -12.85 15.40 -0.33
C ASP A 187 -13.87 15.62 0.80
N ILE A 188 -13.41 16.11 1.96
CA ILE A 188 -14.25 16.36 3.15
C ILE A 188 -14.53 17.87 3.34
N PHE A 189 -13.62 18.75 2.89
CA PHE A 189 -13.66 20.19 3.11
C PHE A 189 -13.56 20.98 1.79
N ASN A 190 -13.88 22.27 1.81
CA ASN A 190 -13.78 23.17 0.65
C ASN A 190 -12.52 24.04 0.70
N ARG A 191 -12.08 24.53 -0.45
CA ARG A 191 -10.94 25.46 -0.52
C ARG A 191 -11.16 26.67 0.40
N GLY A 192 -10.18 26.94 1.26
CA GLY A 192 -10.20 28.00 2.27
C GLY A 192 -10.70 27.56 3.65
N ASP A 193 -11.30 26.37 3.77
CA ASP A 193 -11.78 25.87 5.05
C ASP A 193 -10.63 25.56 6.02
N ALA A 194 -10.90 25.76 7.32
CA ALA A 194 -9.97 25.40 8.38
C ALA A 194 -10.10 23.91 8.74
N VAL A 195 -8.99 23.18 8.65
CA VAL A 195 -8.86 21.80 9.13
C VAL A 195 -7.89 21.79 10.30
N VAL A 196 -8.35 21.32 11.44
CA VAL A 196 -7.58 21.34 12.69
C VAL A 196 -7.03 19.96 12.99
N LEU A 197 -5.73 19.90 13.25
CA LEU A 197 -5.01 18.70 13.61
C LEU A 197 -4.59 18.79 15.08
N VAL A 198 -5.11 17.90 15.91
CA VAL A 198 -4.71 17.78 17.32
C VAL A 198 -3.71 16.63 17.45
N ALA A 199 -2.45 17.00 17.64
CA ALA A 199 -1.35 16.06 17.71
C ALA A 199 -0.64 16.19 19.06
N PRO A 200 -0.53 15.12 19.87
CA PRO A 200 0.34 15.15 21.03
C PRO A 200 1.80 15.31 20.59
N GLN A 201 2.66 15.80 21.50
CA GLN A 201 4.10 15.65 21.31
C GLN A 201 4.42 14.16 21.41
N ASP A 202 4.52 13.51 20.24
CA ASP A 202 4.76 12.09 20.18
C ASP A 202 6.22 11.81 20.57
N ILE A 203 6.43 11.12 21.69
CA ILE A 203 7.75 10.74 22.20
C ILE A 203 8.50 9.90 21.15
N GLN A 204 7.77 9.22 20.26
CA GLN A 204 8.31 8.36 19.21
C GLN A 204 8.82 9.14 17.99
N ALA A 205 8.45 10.42 17.83
CA ALA A 205 8.97 11.25 16.75
C ALA A 205 10.38 11.75 17.09
N PRO A 206 11.35 11.68 16.15
CA PRO A 206 12.66 12.29 16.35
C PRO A 206 12.50 13.78 16.67
N LYS A 207 13.33 14.28 17.59
CA LYS A 207 13.29 15.69 18.00
C LYS A 207 13.29 16.62 16.78
N GLY A 208 12.28 17.48 16.68
CA GLY A 208 12.14 18.45 15.59
C GLY A 208 11.44 17.91 14.33
N ARG A 209 10.78 16.74 14.38
CA ARG A 209 10.02 16.18 13.25
C ARG A 209 8.60 15.82 13.66
N LEU A 210 7.67 15.93 12.71
CA LEU A 210 6.33 15.36 12.81
C LEU A 210 6.35 13.90 12.36
N ILE A 211 5.41 13.09 12.85
CA ILE A 211 5.23 11.73 12.33
C ILE A 211 4.64 11.78 10.91
N LEU A 212 4.92 10.76 10.10
CA LEU A 212 4.51 10.72 8.70
C LEU A 212 3.00 10.97 8.48
N PRO A 213 2.06 10.36 9.24
CA PRO A 213 0.63 10.63 9.04
C PRO A 213 0.26 12.12 9.18
N GLN A 214 0.91 12.84 10.10
CA GLN A 214 0.69 14.28 10.28
C GLN A 214 1.20 15.05 9.06
N VAL A 215 2.42 14.74 8.59
CA VAL A 215 3.01 15.39 7.40
C VAL A 215 2.14 15.17 6.17
N GLN A 216 1.69 13.94 5.94
CA GLN A 216 0.86 13.58 4.77
C GLN A 216 -0.49 14.30 4.79
N VAL A 217 -1.18 14.30 5.92
CA VAL A 217 -2.48 14.99 6.05
C VAL A 217 -2.32 16.51 5.92
N ILE A 218 -1.28 17.12 6.52
CA ILE A 218 -1.01 18.55 6.33
C ILE A 218 -0.77 18.86 4.86
N ARG A 219 0.04 18.04 4.18
CA ARG A 219 0.34 18.24 2.76
C ARG A 219 -0.93 18.14 1.90
N ASP A 220 -1.74 17.12 2.13
CA ASP A 220 -3.01 16.91 1.43
C ASP A 220 -3.99 18.06 1.63
N ILE A 221 -4.08 18.60 2.85
CA ILE A 221 -4.92 19.79 3.14
C ILE A 221 -4.45 20.98 2.29
N LEU A 222 -3.14 21.23 2.25
CA LEU A 222 -2.55 22.34 1.50
C LEU A 222 -2.69 22.17 -0.02
N ASP A 223 -2.51 20.95 -0.54
CA ASP A 223 -2.67 20.64 -1.97
C ASP A 223 -4.13 20.85 -2.44
N ASN A 224 -5.10 20.64 -1.55
CA ASN A 224 -6.52 20.91 -1.79
C ASN A 224 -6.94 22.34 -1.37
N GLY A 225 -5.98 23.19 -0.99
CA GLY A 225 -6.19 24.61 -0.71
C GLY A 225 -6.94 24.92 0.59
N GLY A 226 -6.92 24.02 1.57
CA GLY A 226 -7.40 24.25 2.93
C GLY A 226 -6.35 24.89 3.83
N LEU A 227 -6.78 25.31 5.02
CA LEU A 227 -5.91 25.84 6.07
C LEU A 227 -5.59 24.72 7.06
N ALA A 228 -4.34 24.22 7.05
CA ALA A 228 -3.91 23.18 7.98
C ALA A 228 -3.44 23.82 9.29
N LEU A 229 -4.27 23.76 10.33
CA LEU A 229 -4.00 24.34 11.64
C LEU A 229 -3.65 23.25 12.64
N THR A 230 -2.52 23.35 13.32
CA THR A 230 -2.03 22.31 14.23
C THR A 230 -1.97 22.83 15.67
N ALA A 231 -2.39 22.01 16.64
CA ALA A 231 -2.25 22.30 18.06
C ALA A 231 -1.94 21.05 18.87
N THR A 232 -1.25 21.26 19.98
CA THR A 232 -1.20 20.28 21.07
C THR A 232 -2.53 20.27 21.83
N LEU A 233 -2.81 19.20 22.55
CA LEU A 233 -4.07 19.06 23.32
C LEU A 233 -4.31 20.25 24.27
N ASP A 234 -3.27 20.75 24.93
CA ASP A 234 -3.36 21.88 25.88
C ASP A 234 -3.65 23.23 25.20
N GLN A 235 -3.29 23.39 23.93
CA GLN A 235 -3.58 24.60 23.15
C GLN A 235 -4.86 24.48 22.30
N PHE A 236 -5.47 23.30 22.25
CA PHE A 236 -6.58 23.03 21.35
C PHE A 236 -7.79 23.94 21.58
N ALA A 237 -8.21 24.12 22.84
CA ALA A 237 -9.32 25.02 23.18
C ALA A 237 -9.03 26.47 22.73
N ARG A 238 -7.82 26.96 23.00
CA ARG A 238 -7.38 28.29 22.57
C ARG A 238 -7.36 28.45 21.05
N LEU A 239 -6.96 27.39 20.33
CA LEU A 239 -6.99 27.40 18.88
C LEU A 239 -8.43 27.52 18.38
N LEU A 240 -9.37 26.73 18.93
CA LEU A 240 -10.79 26.82 18.57
C LEU A 240 -11.34 28.22 18.81
N ASP A 241 -11.04 28.82 19.96
CA ASP A 241 -11.49 30.18 20.30
C ASP A 241 -10.92 31.27 19.37
N SER A 242 -9.79 31.00 18.71
CA SER A 242 -9.17 31.92 17.75
C SER A 242 -9.80 31.85 16.35
N LEU A 243 -10.60 30.83 16.07
CA LEU A 243 -11.27 30.67 14.79
C LEU A 243 -12.54 31.53 14.75
N LYS A 244 -12.73 32.24 13.63
CA LYS A 244 -13.95 33.02 13.38
C LYS A 244 -15.17 32.10 13.18
N GLU A 245 -14.95 30.94 12.59
CA GLU A 245 -15.96 29.94 12.23
C GLU A 245 -15.47 28.55 12.71
N PRO A 246 -16.37 27.62 13.06
CA PRO A 246 -15.97 26.26 13.42
C PRO A 246 -15.14 25.61 12.32
N PRO A 247 -14.15 24.76 12.67
CA PRO A 247 -13.35 24.08 11.66
C PRO A 247 -14.22 23.10 10.87
N ALA A 248 -13.93 22.95 9.57
CA ALA A 248 -14.64 22.01 8.70
C ALA A 248 -14.33 20.55 9.05
N LEU A 249 -13.18 20.29 9.68
CA LEU A 249 -12.79 18.98 10.16
C LEU A 249 -11.77 19.11 11.29
N VAL A 250 -11.91 18.25 12.31
CA VAL A 250 -10.88 18.01 13.31
C VAL A 250 -10.34 16.59 13.17
N ILE A 251 -9.01 16.45 13.15
CA ILE A 251 -8.30 15.18 13.07
C ILE A 251 -7.43 15.06 14.31
N THR A 252 -7.60 14.00 15.10
CA THR A 252 -6.85 13.82 16.35
C THR A 252 -6.13 12.47 16.41
N ASP A 253 -5.13 12.37 17.29
CA ASP A 253 -4.62 11.07 17.69
C ASP A 253 -5.68 10.29 18.49
N SER A 254 -5.69 8.96 18.33
CA SER A 254 -6.61 8.07 19.05
C SER A 254 -6.42 8.11 20.57
N GLN A 255 -5.22 8.43 21.07
CA GLN A 255 -4.92 8.49 22.51
C GLN A 255 -5.57 9.69 23.21
N VAL A 256 -5.72 10.82 22.52
CA VAL A 256 -6.33 12.05 23.07
C VAL A 256 -7.74 12.29 22.55
N PHE A 257 -8.30 11.31 21.83
CA PHE A 257 -9.62 11.40 21.24
C PHE A 257 -10.72 11.75 22.27
N PRO A 258 -10.81 11.10 23.46
CA PRO A 258 -11.86 11.42 24.42
C PRO A 258 -11.85 12.89 24.87
N GLN A 259 -10.64 13.44 25.10
CA GLN A 259 -10.46 14.83 25.52
C GLN A 259 -10.77 15.81 24.40
N VAL A 260 -10.40 15.49 23.15
CA VAL A 260 -10.75 16.32 21.99
C VAL A 260 -12.25 16.31 21.74
N ASN A 261 -12.88 15.13 21.78
CA ASN A 261 -14.31 14.99 21.54
C ASN A 261 -15.15 15.68 22.62
N SER A 262 -14.71 15.74 23.88
CA SER A 262 -15.45 16.44 24.93
C SER A 262 -15.39 17.97 24.82
N LEU A 263 -14.37 18.50 24.14
CA LEU A 263 -14.19 19.94 23.88
C LEU A 263 -14.90 20.39 22.59
N LEU A 264 -15.37 19.46 21.76
CA LEU A 264 -15.97 19.77 20.47
C LEU A 264 -17.51 19.67 20.51
N PRO A 265 -18.21 20.65 19.91
CA PRO A 265 -19.61 20.49 19.55
C PRO A 265 -19.82 19.25 18.66
N ARG A 266 -20.98 18.58 18.80
CA ARG A 266 -21.28 17.32 18.09
C ARG A 266 -21.38 17.49 16.57
N ASP A 267 -21.74 18.68 16.10
CA ASP A 267 -21.88 19.05 14.70
C ASP A 267 -20.53 19.32 14.00
N VAL A 268 -19.47 19.63 14.75
CA VAL A 268 -18.12 19.75 14.18
C VAL A 268 -17.62 18.37 13.75
N PRO A 269 -17.25 18.14 12.49
CA PRO A 269 -16.73 16.84 12.05
C PRO A 269 -15.44 16.45 12.77
N LEU A 270 -15.36 15.20 13.26
CA LEU A 270 -14.22 14.69 14.02
C LEU A 270 -13.83 13.31 13.52
N THR A 271 -12.54 13.10 13.24
CA THR A 271 -11.97 11.78 12.94
C THR A 271 -10.57 11.65 13.54
N SER A 272 -9.88 10.54 13.28
CA SER A 272 -8.50 10.33 13.72
C SER A 272 -7.54 10.08 12.57
N PHE A 273 -6.25 10.30 12.82
CA PHE A 273 -5.20 9.94 11.87
C PHE A 273 -5.27 8.45 11.48
N SER A 274 -5.55 7.57 12.44
CA SER A 274 -5.65 6.13 12.20
C SER A 274 -6.79 5.77 11.25
N ILE A 275 -7.95 6.42 11.35
CA ILE A 275 -9.09 6.20 10.44
C ILE A 275 -8.79 6.76 9.05
N VAL A 276 -8.21 7.98 8.98
CA VAL A 276 -7.80 8.60 7.71
C VAL A 276 -6.77 7.73 6.97
N MET A 277 -5.78 7.19 7.68
CA MET A 277 -4.80 6.27 7.09
C MET A 277 -5.42 4.94 6.65
N ALA A 278 -6.36 4.39 7.43
CA ALA A 278 -7.07 3.16 7.08
C ALA A 278 -7.87 3.33 5.76
N ARG A 279 -8.49 4.50 5.57
CA ARG A 279 -9.16 4.88 4.31
C ARG A 279 -8.19 5.02 3.15
N ASN A 280 -7.11 5.78 3.34
CA ASN A 280 -6.13 6.03 2.28
C ASN A 280 -5.42 4.75 1.80
N LYS A 281 -5.07 3.84 2.71
CA LYS A 281 -4.35 2.60 2.37
C LYS A 281 -5.23 1.41 2.04
N GLY A 282 -6.49 1.41 2.47
CA GLY A 282 -7.40 0.27 2.31
C GLY A 282 -8.79 0.68 1.84
N ASP A 283 -9.76 -0.13 2.22
CA ASP A 283 -11.19 0.15 2.04
C ASP A 283 -11.83 0.31 3.43
N LEU A 284 -12.08 1.57 3.81
CA LEU A 284 -12.63 1.89 5.12
C LEU A 284 -14.02 1.29 5.32
N ALA A 285 -14.86 1.18 4.29
CA ALA A 285 -16.17 0.53 4.39
C ALA A 285 -16.04 -0.95 4.76
N THR A 286 -15.08 -1.65 4.15
CA THR A 286 -14.76 -3.03 4.51
C THR A 286 -14.24 -3.14 5.94
N PHE A 287 -13.33 -2.26 6.35
CA PHE A 287 -12.84 -2.26 7.74
C PHE A 287 -13.92 -1.94 8.77
N VAL A 288 -14.86 -1.03 8.46
CA VAL A 288 -16.00 -0.72 9.33
C VAL A 288 -16.93 -1.93 9.46
N ARG A 289 -17.21 -2.65 8.37
CA ARG A 289 -17.98 -3.92 8.42
C ARG A 289 -17.25 -4.96 9.28
N GLY A 290 -15.94 -5.10 9.11
CA GLY A 290 -15.12 -6.00 9.92
C GLY A 290 -15.09 -5.61 11.39
N ALA A 291 -15.04 -4.32 11.71
CA ALA A 291 -15.06 -3.86 13.10
C ALA A 291 -16.39 -4.22 13.77
N ARG A 292 -17.52 -4.04 13.09
CA ARG A 292 -18.84 -4.43 13.62
C ARG A 292 -18.96 -5.93 13.90
N ALA A 293 -18.19 -6.78 13.23
CA ALA A 293 -18.15 -8.22 13.52
C ALA A 293 -17.60 -8.53 14.92
N ILE A 294 -16.87 -7.60 15.56
CA ILE A 294 -16.42 -7.71 16.95
C ILE A 294 -17.61 -7.97 17.89
N ASN A 295 -18.78 -7.39 17.61
CA ASN A 295 -19.98 -7.56 18.45
C ASN A 295 -20.60 -8.95 18.37
N CYS A 296 -20.18 -9.77 17.40
CA CYS A 296 -20.67 -11.14 17.21
C CYS A 296 -19.66 -12.21 17.68
N LEU A 297 -18.49 -11.80 18.16
CA LEU A 297 -17.45 -12.71 18.65
C LEU A 297 -17.92 -13.46 19.89
N LYS A 298 -17.50 -14.72 19.98
CA LYS A 298 -17.75 -15.63 21.09
C LYS A 298 -16.44 -16.00 21.80
N GLU A 299 -16.55 -16.47 23.03
CA GLU A 299 -15.40 -16.93 23.80
C GLU A 299 -14.62 -18.06 23.10
N SER A 300 -15.28 -18.93 22.34
CA SER A 300 -14.64 -20.03 21.61
C SER A 300 -14.01 -19.64 20.27
N ASP A 301 -14.16 -18.38 19.85
CA ASP A 301 -13.70 -17.94 18.54
C ASP A 301 -12.18 -17.80 18.47
N ARG A 302 -11.68 -17.78 17.24
CA ARG A 302 -10.27 -17.57 16.91
C ARG A 302 -10.13 -16.30 16.09
N ILE A 303 -9.20 -15.43 16.45
CA ILE A 303 -8.91 -14.22 15.69
C ILE A 303 -7.44 -14.19 15.25
N LEU A 304 -7.20 -13.58 14.10
CA LEU A 304 -5.87 -13.40 13.54
C LEU A 304 -5.42 -11.95 13.71
N VAL A 305 -4.35 -11.71 14.46
CA VAL A 305 -3.63 -10.44 14.47
C VAL A 305 -2.59 -10.48 13.34
N ALA A 306 -2.81 -9.68 12.29
CA ALA A 306 -1.98 -9.67 11.10
C ALA A 306 -1.14 -8.40 10.99
N GLU A 307 0.17 -8.56 11.09
CA GLU A 307 1.14 -7.48 11.02
C GLU A 307 1.89 -7.48 9.68
N ALA A 308 2.10 -6.27 9.15
CA ALA A 308 2.72 -6.00 7.87
C ALA A 308 4.27 -5.94 7.94
N CYS A 309 4.85 -6.13 9.12
CA CYS A 309 6.27 -5.99 9.36
C CYS A 309 6.75 -6.99 10.42
N THR A 310 8.03 -7.34 10.38
CA THR A 310 8.66 -8.37 11.22
C THR A 310 9.51 -7.79 12.35
N HIS A 311 9.35 -6.49 12.68
CA HIS A 311 10.14 -5.88 13.74
C HIS A 311 9.74 -6.42 15.12
N ALA A 312 10.68 -6.38 16.07
CA ALA A 312 10.42 -6.80 17.44
C ALA A 312 9.37 -5.87 18.06
N PRO A 313 8.31 -6.41 18.69
CA PRO A 313 7.29 -5.59 19.33
C PRO A 313 7.90 -4.79 20.48
N LEU A 314 7.41 -3.56 20.67
CA LEU A 314 7.75 -2.73 21.83
C LEU A 314 6.99 -3.25 23.07
N GLU A 315 7.45 -2.89 24.27
CA GLU A 315 6.66 -3.09 25.49
C GLU A 315 5.30 -2.37 25.34
N GLU A 316 4.20 -3.05 25.69
CA GLU A 316 2.80 -2.61 25.51
C GLU A 316 2.26 -2.50 24.07
N ASP A 317 2.46 -3.54 23.25
CA ASP A 317 1.97 -3.61 21.88
C ASP A 317 0.43 -3.53 21.77
N ILE A 318 -0.07 -2.54 21.02
CA ILE A 318 -1.51 -2.31 20.79
C ILE A 318 -2.18 -3.54 20.16
N GLY A 319 -1.54 -4.14 19.16
CA GLY A 319 -2.08 -5.24 18.36
C GLY A 319 -1.97 -6.59 19.07
N ARG A 320 -0.87 -6.84 19.77
CA ARG A 320 -0.59 -8.14 20.40
C ARG A 320 -1.09 -8.26 21.84
N GLU A 321 -1.25 -7.15 22.55
CA GLU A 321 -1.66 -7.15 23.96
C GLU A 321 -2.95 -6.37 24.22
N LYS A 322 -3.01 -5.08 23.88
CA LYS A 322 -4.11 -4.19 24.30
C LYS A 322 -5.45 -4.57 23.66
N ILE A 323 -5.50 -4.68 22.32
CA ILE A 323 -6.74 -5.07 21.62
C ILE A 323 -7.19 -6.48 22.04
N PRO A 324 -6.34 -7.51 22.04
CA PRO A 324 -6.70 -8.84 22.56
C PRO A 324 -7.25 -8.82 23.98
N LYS A 325 -6.66 -8.02 24.88
CA LYS A 325 -7.16 -7.87 26.26
C LYS A 325 -8.57 -7.27 26.28
N TRP A 326 -8.79 -6.16 25.58
CA TRP A 326 -10.11 -5.52 25.53
C TRP A 326 -11.19 -6.41 24.89
N LEU A 327 -10.81 -7.22 23.90
CA LEU A 327 -11.72 -8.20 23.32
C LEU A 327 -12.07 -9.31 24.33
N ARG A 328 -11.10 -9.86 25.04
CA ARG A 328 -11.34 -10.85 26.10
C ARG A 328 -12.19 -10.31 27.25
N GLU A 329 -12.00 -9.05 27.64
CA GLU A 329 -12.85 -8.37 28.64
C GLU A 329 -14.32 -8.29 28.19
N ARG A 330 -14.59 -8.26 26.88
CA ARG A 330 -15.94 -8.24 26.30
C ARG A 330 -16.56 -9.64 26.11
N VAL A 331 -15.78 -10.61 25.62
CA VAL A 331 -16.33 -11.91 25.17
C VAL A 331 -15.96 -13.11 26.04
N GLY A 332 -14.96 -12.98 26.92
CA GLY A 332 -14.43 -14.07 27.76
C GLY A 332 -12.95 -14.39 27.51
N ASN A 333 -12.32 -15.09 28.44
CA ASN A 333 -10.89 -15.38 28.42
C ASN A 333 -10.50 -16.52 27.45
N GLY A 334 -11.47 -17.33 27.01
CA GLY A 334 -11.24 -18.41 26.05
C GLY A 334 -10.91 -17.97 24.61
N LEU A 335 -11.03 -16.68 24.28
CA LEU A 335 -10.78 -16.16 22.93
C LEU A 335 -9.33 -16.45 22.50
N THR A 336 -9.20 -17.23 21.42
CA THR A 336 -7.90 -17.62 20.87
C THR A 336 -7.39 -16.54 19.92
N VAL A 337 -6.12 -16.18 20.07
CA VAL A 337 -5.48 -15.11 19.30
C VAL A 337 -4.19 -15.65 18.70
N ASP A 338 -4.14 -15.70 17.37
CA ASP A 338 -2.91 -16.02 16.65
C ASP A 338 -2.31 -14.75 16.06
N ILE A 339 -0.98 -14.72 16.02
CA ILE A 339 -0.23 -13.59 15.46
C ILE A 339 0.47 -14.07 14.20
N SER A 340 0.24 -13.38 13.10
CA SER A 340 0.95 -13.56 11.85
C SER A 340 1.70 -12.28 11.51
N THR A 341 3.00 -12.40 11.30
CA THR A 341 3.86 -11.30 10.88
C THR A 341 4.42 -11.60 9.50
N GLY A 342 4.57 -10.56 8.69
CA GLY A 342 5.20 -10.67 7.38
C GLY A 342 4.28 -10.21 6.27
N LEU A 343 4.50 -10.76 5.08
CA LEU A 343 3.94 -10.21 3.85
C LEU A 343 2.59 -10.83 3.45
N ASP A 344 2.33 -12.07 3.88
CA ASP A 344 1.12 -12.83 3.54
C ASP A 344 0.38 -13.31 4.79
N PHE A 345 -0.82 -13.87 4.59
CA PHE A 345 -1.60 -14.50 5.65
C PHE A 345 -1.21 -15.97 5.84
N PRO A 346 -1.60 -16.60 6.96
CA PRO A 346 -1.61 -18.06 7.09
C PRO A 346 -2.44 -18.73 5.98
N ALA A 347 -2.10 -19.98 5.64
CA ALA A 347 -2.71 -20.70 4.52
C ALA A 347 -4.22 -20.95 4.67
N ASN A 348 -4.71 -21.11 5.91
CA ASN A 348 -6.12 -21.36 6.18
C ASN A 348 -6.74 -20.18 6.93
N LEU A 349 -7.39 -19.27 6.20
CA LEU A 349 -8.07 -18.13 6.83
C LEU A 349 -9.44 -18.50 7.43
N LYS A 350 -10.10 -19.55 6.93
CA LYS A 350 -11.48 -19.92 7.33
C LYS A 350 -11.62 -20.30 8.81
N GLU A 351 -10.52 -20.57 9.49
CA GLU A 351 -10.53 -20.88 10.92
C GLU A 351 -10.71 -19.64 11.81
N TYR A 352 -10.59 -18.43 11.25
CA TYR A 352 -10.69 -17.19 11.99
C TYR A 352 -12.07 -16.55 11.82
N SER A 353 -12.62 -16.06 12.93
CA SER A 353 -13.86 -15.28 12.96
C SER A 353 -13.62 -13.79 12.66
N LEU A 354 -12.38 -13.32 12.80
CA LEU A 354 -11.99 -11.94 12.55
C LEU A 354 -10.48 -11.83 12.28
N ILE A 355 -10.10 -10.98 11.32
CA ILE A 355 -8.72 -10.55 11.09
C ILE A 355 -8.56 -9.10 11.59
N LEU A 356 -7.65 -8.90 12.54
CA LEU A 356 -7.18 -7.61 13.02
C LEU A 356 -5.88 -7.25 12.31
N HIS A 357 -5.95 -6.41 11.29
CA HIS A 357 -4.78 -5.95 10.56
C HIS A 357 -4.17 -4.69 11.20
N CYS A 358 -2.84 -4.63 11.29
CA CYS A 358 -2.14 -3.42 11.73
C CYS A 358 -2.32 -2.24 10.76
N GLY A 359 -1.83 -1.05 11.10
CA GLY A 359 -1.85 0.15 10.24
C GLY A 359 -1.21 -0.01 8.85
N GLY A 360 -0.45 -1.08 8.61
CA GLY A 360 0.14 -1.36 7.30
C GLY A 360 1.16 -0.31 6.87
N CYS A 361 1.89 0.32 7.81
CA CYS A 361 2.82 1.41 7.52
C CYS A 361 3.88 1.01 6.46
N MET A 362 4.32 -0.25 6.48
CA MET A 362 5.29 -0.81 5.53
C MET A 362 4.67 -1.34 4.23
N PHE A 363 3.34 -1.43 4.14
CA PHE A 363 2.64 -1.93 2.96
C PHE A 363 2.19 -0.78 2.05
N THR A 364 2.23 -1.03 0.75
CA THR A 364 1.53 -0.22 -0.25
C THR A 364 0.02 -0.48 -0.19
N ARG A 365 -0.77 0.43 -0.77
CA ARG A 365 -2.22 0.26 -0.90
C ARG A 365 -2.55 -1.07 -1.58
N LYS A 366 -1.84 -1.42 -2.66
CA LYS A 366 -2.05 -2.67 -3.39
C LYS A 366 -1.81 -3.91 -2.53
N GLN A 367 -0.76 -3.92 -1.71
CA GLN A 367 -0.48 -5.02 -0.80
C GLN A 367 -1.59 -5.20 0.24
N LEU A 368 -2.08 -4.10 0.83
CA LEU A 368 -3.19 -4.15 1.78
C LEU A 368 -4.50 -4.60 1.12
N MET A 369 -4.81 -4.05 -0.06
CA MET A 369 -5.99 -4.44 -0.83
C MET A 369 -5.96 -5.92 -1.23
N SER A 370 -4.80 -6.46 -1.62
CA SER A 370 -4.64 -7.89 -1.91
C SER A 370 -4.99 -8.76 -0.69
N ARG A 371 -4.53 -8.37 0.51
CA ARG A 371 -4.95 -9.03 1.76
C ARG A 371 -6.46 -8.93 1.98
N MET A 372 -7.05 -7.76 1.82
CA MET A 372 -8.50 -7.58 2.00
C MET A 372 -9.32 -8.46 1.04
N ILE A 373 -8.89 -8.57 -0.23
CA ILE A 373 -9.51 -9.46 -1.23
C ILE A 373 -9.37 -10.93 -0.82
N LYS A 374 -8.21 -11.36 -0.32
CA LYS A 374 -8.02 -12.73 0.18
C LYS A 374 -8.94 -13.04 1.37
N ALA A 375 -9.08 -12.10 2.30
CA ALA A 375 -9.99 -12.25 3.44
C ALA A 375 -11.47 -12.34 2.99
N ASP A 376 -11.88 -11.47 2.07
CA ASP A 376 -13.23 -11.44 1.51
C ASP A 376 -13.57 -12.73 0.73
N ALA A 377 -12.63 -13.24 -0.07
CA ALA A 377 -12.78 -14.50 -0.80
C ALA A 377 -13.04 -15.70 0.13
N GLU A 378 -12.49 -15.66 1.34
CA GLU A 378 -12.68 -16.68 2.37
C GLU A 378 -13.85 -16.36 3.32
N ASN A 379 -14.59 -15.28 3.07
CA ASN A 379 -15.69 -14.75 3.91
C ASN A 379 -15.27 -14.46 5.36
N VAL A 380 -14.02 -14.04 5.56
CA VAL A 380 -13.49 -13.70 6.89
C VAL A 380 -13.50 -12.19 7.07
N PRO A 381 -14.24 -11.64 8.05
CA PRO A 381 -14.23 -10.21 8.34
C PRO A 381 -12.82 -9.70 8.63
N ILE A 382 -12.46 -8.57 8.05
CA ILE A 382 -11.17 -7.91 8.29
C ILE A 382 -11.39 -6.46 8.72
N THR A 383 -10.68 -6.05 9.77
CA THR A 383 -10.63 -4.66 10.23
C THR A 383 -9.21 -4.20 10.51
N ASN A 384 -9.04 -2.90 10.74
CA ASN A 384 -7.77 -2.31 11.13
C ASN A 384 -7.77 -1.96 12.63
N TYR A 385 -6.61 -1.95 13.28
CA TYR A 385 -6.49 -1.58 14.71
C TYR A 385 -7.21 -0.28 15.07
N GLY A 386 -7.03 0.80 14.29
CA GLY A 386 -7.68 2.09 14.57
C GLY A 386 -9.21 2.00 14.54
N VAL A 387 -9.74 1.27 13.55
CA VAL A 387 -11.18 1.07 13.35
C VAL A 387 -11.75 0.13 14.42
N ALA A 388 -11.03 -0.92 14.79
CA ALA A 388 -11.39 -1.83 15.88
C ALA A 388 -11.44 -1.10 17.23
N ILE A 389 -10.44 -0.26 17.52
CA ILE A 389 -10.41 0.56 18.75
C ILE A 389 -11.61 1.52 18.77
N ALA A 390 -11.94 2.14 17.63
CA ALA A 390 -13.10 3.01 17.54
C ALA A 390 -14.42 2.28 17.85
N GLU A 391 -14.57 1.04 17.40
CA GLU A 391 -15.73 0.20 17.73
C GLU A 391 -15.75 -0.23 19.20
N ILE A 392 -14.61 -0.68 19.74
CA ILE A 392 -14.47 -1.08 21.15
C ILE A 392 -14.77 0.11 22.08
N ASN A 393 -14.49 1.33 21.67
CA ASN A 393 -14.77 2.53 22.45
C ASN A 393 -16.14 3.15 22.15
N GLY A 394 -16.93 2.58 21.23
CA GLY A 394 -18.28 3.08 20.89
C GLY A 394 -18.27 4.42 20.12
N ILE A 395 -17.17 4.76 19.45
CA ILE A 395 -16.99 6.02 18.71
C ILE A 395 -16.94 5.81 17.19
N LEU A 396 -17.12 4.57 16.70
CA LEU A 396 -16.95 4.24 15.29
C LEU A 396 -17.81 5.11 14.36
N GLU A 397 -19.09 5.29 14.68
CA GLU A 397 -20.00 6.13 13.89
C GLU A 397 -19.50 7.58 13.81
N ARG A 398 -19.11 8.15 14.96
CA ARG A 398 -18.61 9.52 15.07
C ARG A 398 -17.39 9.76 14.18
N VAL A 399 -16.45 8.82 14.14
CA VAL A 399 -15.18 9.00 13.40
C VAL A 399 -15.28 8.68 11.91
N THR A 400 -16.38 8.06 11.48
CA THR A 400 -16.57 7.60 10.08
C THR A 400 -17.62 8.40 9.32
N GLU A 401 -18.58 9.03 10.01
CA GLU A 401 -19.65 9.82 9.38
C GLU A 401 -19.13 10.99 8.53
N VAL A 402 -17.89 11.42 8.76
CA VAL A 402 -17.25 12.52 8.03
C VAL A 402 -16.98 12.15 6.57
N PHE A 403 -16.75 10.87 6.27
CA PHE A 403 -16.36 10.44 4.93
C PHE A 403 -17.57 10.26 4.02
N PRO A 404 -17.47 10.68 2.73
CA PRO A 404 -18.60 10.62 1.79
C PRO A 404 -19.24 9.23 1.66
N GLU A 405 -18.44 8.18 1.74
CA GLU A 405 -18.88 6.77 1.63
C GLU A 405 -19.82 6.31 2.77
N PHE A 406 -19.90 7.04 3.89
CA PHE A 406 -20.82 6.77 5.00
C PHE A 406 -21.92 7.82 5.15
N LYS A 407 -21.90 8.90 4.37
CA LYS A 407 -23.03 9.84 4.32
C LYS A 407 -24.20 9.10 3.68
N LYS A 408 -25.27 8.87 4.45
CA LYS A 408 -26.53 8.34 3.89
C LYS A 408 -26.88 9.18 2.67
N ALA A 409 -27.13 8.53 1.52
CA ALA A 409 -27.77 9.19 0.39
C ALA A 409 -29.01 9.89 0.95
N GLY A 410 -29.01 11.23 0.92
CA GLY A 410 -30.06 12.02 1.53
C GLY A 410 -31.42 11.58 0.99
N ASN A 411 -32.38 11.46 1.90
CA ASN A 411 -33.81 11.33 1.60
C ASN A 411 -34.28 12.38 0.59
#